data_AF-A0A429CZ01-F1
#
_entry.id   AF-A0A429CZ01-F1
#
_cell.length_a   1.000
_cell.length_b   1.000
_cell.length_c   1.000
_cell.angle_alpha   90.00
_cell.angle_beta   90.00
_cell.angle_gamma   90.00
#
_symmetry.space_group_name_H-M   'P 1'
#
loop_
_entity.id
_entity.type
_entity.pdbx_description
1 polymer ?
#
loop_
_entity_poly.entity_id
_entity_poly.type
_entity_poly.pdbx_seq_one_letter_code
_entity_poly.pdbx_strand_id
1 'polypeptide(L)'
;MHKYRLGAAFLAAVAMCLACVVPANAAERDEHCVADTITGAFRCFDSVGESLAAASAGEVGASATVISVLYEHANFGGASVAVTGSPCVEGTNQTIGYLGSMNDKVSSFKTFYNCYITMYEHAEYQGATQEWYANDSANYGSDMNDKGSSVVYSRGPSRAELLKDCGRATKTCNAHVDQRGQDFYGEWNRVDTVFNCSANKITQVIGKRDTRSGKNTVSNEISVSAGFEFLVQWTVAYKRTWGQEWGWETSENVETRIEVNPGYWAGLDRSPVMRVGYGSYDMWYDKRRWGHHQWYVWNFSGEGPAPGVVGQTRTVGKKMTTDEKKRVCGKKTGLVRSSALAEAETAAAVAKPAAPAVRVAQGPLHS
;
A
#
# COMPACT_ATOMS: atom_id res chain seq x y z
N MET A 1 -54.09 53.13 62.07
CA MET A 1 -54.70 54.33 61.47
C MET A 1 -54.69 54.17 59.95
N HIS A 2 -55.85 54.40 59.30
CA HIS A 2 -56.09 54.76 57.88
C HIS A 2 -55.34 53.97 56.79
N LYS A 3 -55.98 52.99 56.14
CA LYS A 3 -56.80 53.12 54.90
C LYS A 3 -56.03 53.76 53.74
N TYR A 4 -55.84 53.04 52.62
CA TYR A 4 -56.52 53.27 51.34
C TYR A 4 -56.19 52.18 50.32
N ARG A 5 -57.24 51.60 49.74
CA ARG A 5 -57.24 50.80 48.50
C ARG A 5 -57.46 51.75 47.31
N LEU A 6 -56.73 51.53 46.23
CA LEU A 6 -57.01 51.89 44.81
C LEU A 6 -55.98 51.06 44.01
N GLY A 7 -56.24 50.35 42.92
CA GLY A 7 -57.32 50.40 41.93
C GLY A 7 -56.66 50.33 40.55
N ALA A 8 -56.67 49.14 39.93
CA ALA A 8 -56.56 48.80 38.49
C ALA A 8 -55.52 49.49 37.58
N ALA A 9 -54.70 48.68 36.90
CA ALA A 9 -54.62 48.63 35.43
C ALA A 9 -53.73 47.46 34.98
N PHE A 10 -54.35 46.41 34.41
CA PHE A 10 -53.65 45.38 33.65
C PHE A 10 -53.21 45.99 32.31
N LEU A 11 -51.92 46.31 32.18
CA LEU A 11 -51.28 46.50 30.88
C LEU A 11 -50.72 45.14 30.44
N ALA A 12 -51.40 44.52 29.48
CA ALA A 12 -50.88 43.39 28.74
C ALA A 12 -49.70 43.88 27.89
N ALA A 13 -48.47 43.74 28.40
CA ALA A 13 -47.28 43.88 27.61
C ALA A 13 -47.17 42.64 26.71
N VAL A 14 -47.46 42.81 25.43
CA VAL A 14 -47.10 41.87 24.37
C VAL A 14 -45.58 41.79 24.36
N ALA A 15 -45.02 40.80 25.05
CA ALA A 15 -43.61 40.45 24.90
C ALA A 15 -43.45 39.83 23.51
N MET A 16 -43.10 40.68 22.54
CA MET A 16 -42.54 40.24 21.27
C MET A 16 -41.28 39.44 21.61
N CYS A 17 -41.40 38.13 21.57
CA CYS A 17 -40.29 37.21 21.65
C CYS A 17 -39.46 37.46 20.39
N LEU A 18 -38.45 38.35 20.49
CA LEU A 18 -37.34 38.34 19.54
C LEU A 18 -36.76 36.93 19.68
N ALA A 19 -37.06 36.08 18.70
CA ALA A 19 -36.25 34.92 18.45
C ALA A 19 -34.84 35.45 18.19
N CYS A 20 -34.00 35.44 19.22
CA CYS A 20 -32.57 35.37 19.03
C CYS A 20 -32.37 34.09 18.22
N VAL A 21 -32.24 34.26 16.91
CA VAL A 21 -31.63 33.24 16.06
C VAL A 21 -30.21 33.13 16.60
N VAL A 22 -30.02 32.20 17.53
CA VAL A 22 -28.70 31.69 17.85
C VAL A 22 -28.20 31.19 16.49
N PRO A 23 -27.14 31.77 15.89
CA PRO A 23 -26.63 31.20 14.67
C PRO A 23 -26.33 29.73 14.98
N ALA A 24 -26.96 28.85 14.18
CA ALA A 24 -26.63 27.43 14.19
C ALA A 24 -25.10 27.33 14.12
N ASN A 25 -24.51 26.55 15.03
CA ASN A 25 -23.08 26.29 15.12
C ASN A 25 -22.45 26.36 13.73
N ALA A 26 -21.68 27.42 13.45
CA ALA A 26 -20.75 27.39 12.35
C ALA A 26 -19.81 26.25 12.71
N ALA A 27 -19.97 25.09 12.05
CA ALA A 27 -18.95 24.06 12.11
C ALA A 27 -17.65 24.78 11.76
N GLU A 28 -16.67 24.74 12.67
CA GLU A 28 -15.32 25.20 12.39
C GLU A 28 -14.93 24.54 11.07
N ARG A 29 -14.76 25.33 10.00
CA ARG A 29 -14.43 24.77 8.69
C ARG A 29 -12.98 24.34 8.77
N ASP A 30 -12.73 23.05 8.60
CA ASP A 30 -11.38 22.51 8.48
C ASP A 30 -10.61 23.32 7.42
N GLU A 31 -9.48 23.90 7.83
CA GLU A 31 -8.64 24.71 6.94
C GLU A 31 -7.69 23.79 6.17
N HIS A 32 -7.60 23.94 4.85
CA HIS A 32 -6.76 23.09 4.01
C HIS A 32 -5.71 23.93 3.29
N CYS A 33 -4.46 23.80 3.68
CA CYS A 33 -3.37 24.62 3.19
C CYS A 33 -2.38 23.86 2.32
N VAL A 34 -1.60 24.62 1.56
CA VAL A 34 -0.47 24.14 0.79
C VAL A 34 0.75 24.93 1.22
N ALA A 35 1.85 24.23 1.51
CA ALA A 35 3.12 24.81 1.91
C ALA A 35 4.23 24.36 0.96
N ASP A 36 5.01 25.27 0.39
CA ASP A 36 6.10 24.93 -0.53
C ASP A 36 7.47 25.08 0.13
N THR A 37 8.24 23.99 0.12
CA THR A 37 9.56 23.93 0.76
C THR A 37 10.65 24.70 0.01
N ILE A 38 10.41 25.09 -1.24
CA ILE A 38 11.39 25.82 -2.06
C ILE A 38 11.21 27.32 -1.87
N THR A 39 9.97 27.80 -1.93
CA THR A 39 9.66 29.24 -1.85
C THR A 39 9.28 29.70 -0.44
N GLY A 40 8.93 28.77 0.46
CA GLY A 40 8.34 29.09 1.76
C GLY A 40 6.89 29.59 1.67
N ALA A 41 6.24 29.45 0.51
CA ALA A 41 4.86 29.88 0.33
C ALA A 41 3.91 29.03 1.19
N PHE A 42 2.89 29.67 1.77
CA PHE A 42 1.85 29.01 2.55
C PHE A 42 0.50 29.62 2.19
N ARG A 43 -0.44 28.82 1.66
CA ARG A 43 -1.76 29.30 1.22
C ARG A 43 -2.86 28.32 1.58
N CYS A 44 -3.96 28.82 2.14
CA CYS A 44 -5.08 28.01 2.59
C CYS A 44 -6.31 28.15 1.66
N PHE A 45 -7.13 27.11 1.68
CA PHE A 45 -8.28 26.89 0.81
C PHE A 45 -9.46 26.36 1.63
N ASP A 46 -10.64 26.48 1.03
CA ASP A 46 -11.92 26.17 1.66
C ASP A 46 -12.25 24.67 1.67
N SER A 47 -11.46 23.85 0.97
CA SER A 47 -11.62 22.39 0.91
C SER A 47 -10.32 21.64 0.59
N VAL A 48 -10.26 20.36 0.98
CA VAL A 48 -9.18 19.42 0.62
C VAL A 48 -9.00 19.36 -0.90
N GLY A 49 -10.10 19.31 -1.66
CA GLY A 49 -10.05 19.17 -3.12
C GLY A 49 -9.36 20.36 -3.79
N GLU A 50 -9.68 21.58 -3.35
CA GLU A 50 -9.06 22.80 -3.87
C GLU A 50 -7.57 22.90 -3.52
N SER A 51 -7.22 22.63 -2.26
CA SER A 51 -5.81 22.67 -1.84
C SER A 51 -4.95 21.65 -2.60
N LEU A 52 -5.42 20.40 -2.75
CA LEU A 52 -4.69 19.38 -3.51
C LEU A 52 -4.61 19.69 -5.00
N ALA A 53 -5.66 20.26 -5.60
CA ALA A 53 -5.64 20.72 -6.98
C ALA A 53 -4.61 21.83 -7.18
N ALA A 54 -4.59 22.84 -6.32
CA ALA A 54 -3.61 23.93 -6.38
C ALA A 54 -2.17 23.46 -6.13
N ALA A 55 -1.98 22.52 -5.19
CA ALA A 55 -0.68 21.91 -4.92
C ALA A 55 -0.17 21.14 -6.15
N SER A 56 -0.99 20.27 -6.73
CA SER A 56 -0.61 19.45 -7.89
C SER A 56 -0.50 20.24 -9.19
N ALA A 57 -1.11 21.42 -9.28
CA ALA A 57 -0.94 22.36 -10.39
C ALA A 57 0.25 23.31 -10.22
N GLY A 58 0.92 23.31 -9.05
CA GLY A 58 2.04 24.22 -8.77
C GLY A 58 1.62 25.68 -8.64
N GLU A 59 0.39 25.95 -8.18
CA GLU A 59 -0.16 27.32 -8.11
C GLU A 59 0.21 28.08 -6.83
N VAL A 60 0.82 27.39 -5.85
CA VAL A 60 1.15 27.95 -4.54
C VAL A 60 2.65 28.21 -4.40
N GLY A 61 3.49 27.38 -5.00
CA GLY A 61 4.95 27.48 -4.91
C GLY A 61 5.66 26.99 -6.16
N ALA A 62 6.95 26.72 -6.05
CA ALA A 62 7.76 26.33 -7.20
C ALA A 62 7.61 24.84 -7.57
N SER A 63 7.07 24.00 -6.67
CA SER A 63 6.87 22.57 -6.93
C SER A 63 5.39 22.19 -7.02
N ALA A 64 5.11 21.26 -7.93
CA ALA A 64 3.83 20.56 -8.04
C ALA A 64 3.84 19.17 -7.36
N THR A 65 4.97 18.78 -6.75
CA THR A 65 5.14 17.44 -6.15
C THR A 65 4.82 17.50 -4.67
N VAL A 66 3.71 16.87 -4.26
CA VAL A 66 3.35 16.72 -2.83
C VAL A 66 4.25 15.66 -2.19
N ILE A 67 5.04 16.07 -1.21
CA ILE A 67 6.00 15.20 -0.50
C ILE A 67 5.48 14.76 0.88
N SER A 68 4.49 15.47 1.42
CA SER A 68 3.87 15.16 2.70
C SER A 68 2.48 15.77 2.79
N VAL A 69 1.60 15.20 3.61
CA VAL A 69 0.37 15.86 4.08
C VAL A 69 0.32 15.75 5.59
N LEU A 70 0.18 16.88 6.28
CA LEU A 70 0.00 16.95 7.73
C LEU A 70 -1.48 17.12 8.04
N TYR A 71 -1.96 16.53 9.14
CA TYR A 71 -3.36 16.50 9.52
C TYR A 71 -3.55 16.84 11.00
N GLU A 72 -4.65 17.54 11.29
CA GLU A 72 -4.95 18.08 12.61
C GLU A 72 -5.40 16.99 13.58
N HIS A 73 -6.09 15.98 13.05
CA HIS A 73 -6.59 14.88 13.85
C HIS A 73 -5.86 13.59 13.54
N ALA A 74 -5.98 12.64 14.46
CA ALA A 74 -5.57 11.27 14.24
C ALA A 74 -6.32 10.66 13.03
N ASN A 75 -5.76 9.60 12.46
CA ASN A 75 -6.31 8.88 11.31
C ASN A 75 -6.54 9.77 10.06
N PHE A 76 -5.70 10.79 9.88
CA PHE A 76 -5.68 11.64 8.69
C PHE A 76 -6.94 12.51 8.52
N GLY A 77 -7.52 12.97 9.62
CA GLY A 77 -8.71 13.83 9.64
C GLY A 77 -8.42 15.30 10.01
N GLY A 78 -9.46 16.13 9.92
CA GLY A 78 -9.43 17.56 10.28
C GLY A 78 -8.75 18.45 9.24
N ALA A 79 -8.35 19.65 9.66
CA ALA A 79 -7.55 20.56 8.87
C ALA A 79 -6.26 19.88 8.36
N SER A 80 -5.73 20.36 7.24
CA SER A 80 -4.56 19.74 6.63
C SER A 80 -3.61 20.71 5.96
N VAL A 81 -2.34 20.30 5.84
CA VAL A 81 -1.31 21.01 5.07
C VAL A 81 -0.67 20.05 4.09
N ALA A 82 -0.89 20.25 2.79
CA ALA A 82 -0.17 19.58 1.73
C ALA A 82 1.18 20.27 1.49
N VAL A 83 2.27 19.57 1.75
CA VAL A 83 3.62 20.10 1.59
C VAL A 83 4.17 19.74 0.22
N THR A 84 4.52 20.75 -0.59
CA THR A 84 5.14 20.59 -1.91
C THR A 84 6.65 20.80 -1.85
N GLY A 85 7.36 20.06 -2.69
CA GLY A 85 8.82 20.07 -2.70
C GLY A 85 9.39 19.17 -3.78
N SER A 86 10.67 18.85 -3.74
CA SER A 86 11.27 17.86 -4.65
C SER A 86 11.29 16.46 -4.00
N PRO A 87 11.39 15.36 -4.75
CA PRO A 87 11.67 14.05 -4.14
C PRO A 87 12.90 14.12 -3.23
N CYS A 88 12.82 13.53 -2.03
CA CYS A 88 13.94 13.58 -1.10
C CYS A 88 15.07 12.67 -1.58
N VAL A 89 16.25 13.26 -1.77
CA VAL A 89 17.47 12.55 -2.17
C VAL A 89 18.53 12.66 -1.07
N GLU A 90 19.47 11.71 -1.07
CA GLU A 90 20.49 11.64 -0.04
C GLU A 90 21.32 12.93 0.02
N GLY A 91 21.58 13.41 1.24
CA GLY A 91 22.33 14.64 1.49
C GLY A 91 21.53 15.94 1.27
N THR A 92 20.22 15.86 1.01
CA THR A 92 19.35 17.04 0.88
C THR A 92 18.27 17.05 1.96
N ASN A 93 17.97 18.25 2.46
CA ASN A 93 16.86 18.52 3.36
C ASN A 93 15.93 19.54 2.72
N GLN A 94 14.64 19.35 2.93
CA GLN A 94 13.60 20.30 2.60
C GLN A 94 12.87 20.67 3.88
N THR A 95 12.46 21.92 4.02
CA THR A 95 12.13 22.44 5.34
C THR A 95 10.96 23.40 5.31
N ILE A 96 10.13 23.36 6.35
CA ILE A 96 9.12 24.38 6.63
C ILE A 96 9.43 24.93 8.03
N GLY A 97 9.85 26.20 8.09
CA GLY A 97 10.31 26.85 9.32
C GLY A 97 9.18 27.20 10.29
N TYR A 98 7.95 27.31 9.80
CA TYR A 98 6.77 27.56 10.61
C TYR A 98 5.50 27.00 9.94
N LEU A 99 4.68 26.26 10.70
CA LEU A 99 3.50 25.57 10.20
C LEU A 99 2.24 26.45 10.06
N GLY A 100 2.36 27.77 10.26
CA GLY A 100 1.25 28.69 10.01
C GLY A 100 0.08 28.43 10.95
N SER A 101 -1.13 28.33 10.39
CA SER A 101 -2.34 28.02 11.15
C SER A 101 -2.38 26.59 11.71
N MET A 102 -1.46 25.73 11.27
CA MET A 102 -1.29 24.35 11.72
C MET A 102 -0.30 24.20 12.88
N ASN A 103 0.22 25.32 13.41
CA ASN A 103 1.11 25.32 14.56
C ASN A 103 0.44 24.64 15.77
N ASP A 104 1.14 23.70 16.42
CA ASP A 104 0.68 22.98 17.61
C ASP A 104 -0.63 22.20 17.41
N LYS A 105 -0.90 21.76 16.18
CA LYS A 105 -2.13 21.03 15.84
C LYS A 105 -1.91 19.69 15.16
N VAL A 106 -0.69 19.38 14.73
CA VAL A 106 -0.45 18.18 13.93
C VAL A 106 -0.57 16.94 14.80
N SER A 107 -1.52 16.06 14.45
CA SER A 107 -1.76 14.78 15.13
C SER A 107 -1.51 13.56 14.23
N SER A 108 -1.52 13.71 12.90
CA SER A 108 -1.16 12.63 11.97
C SER A 108 -0.55 13.17 10.67
N PHE A 109 0.09 12.30 9.90
CA PHE A 109 0.74 12.71 8.65
C PHE A 109 0.89 11.58 7.65
N LYS A 110 1.07 11.95 6.38
CA LYS A 110 1.47 11.06 5.28
C LYS A 110 2.74 11.58 4.62
N THR A 111 3.62 10.69 4.18
CA THR A 111 4.85 11.06 3.48
C THR A 111 5.00 10.29 2.17
N PHE A 112 5.59 10.96 1.17
CA PHE A 112 5.75 10.44 -0.18
C PHE A 112 7.18 10.63 -0.67
N TYR A 113 7.52 10.01 -1.81
CA TYR A 113 8.81 10.20 -2.49
C TYR A 113 10.06 10.01 -1.60
N ASN A 114 9.99 9.06 -0.66
CA ASN A 114 11.05 8.77 0.32
C ASN A 114 11.45 9.98 1.19
N CYS A 115 10.52 10.90 1.45
CA CYS A 115 10.70 12.00 2.39
C CYS A 115 10.33 11.56 3.81
N TYR A 116 11.26 11.72 4.74
CA TYR A 116 11.14 11.32 6.14
C TYR A 116 10.96 12.55 6.96
N ILE A 117 10.07 12.48 7.94
CA ILE A 117 9.70 13.65 8.71
C ILE A 117 10.45 13.69 10.03
N THR A 118 11.07 14.84 10.30
CA THR A 118 11.51 15.24 11.64
C THR A 118 10.68 16.45 12.03
N MET A 119 9.78 16.25 12.99
CA MET A 119 8.95 17.32 13.53
C MET A 119 9.65 17.94 14.74
N TYR A 120 9.59 19.27 14.81
CA TYR A 120 10.18 20.09 15.88
C TYR A 120 9.06 20.79 16.63
N GLU A 121 9.18 20.80 17.96
CA GLU A 121 8.24 21.44 18.89
C GLU A 121 8.17 22.97 18.69
N HIS A 122 9.24 23.59 18.20
CA HIS A 122 9.28 25.03 18.00
C HIS A 122 9.57 25.38 16.54
N ALA A 123 9.26 26.63 16.18
CA ALA A 123 9.61 27.19 14.88
C ALA A 123 11.12 27.14 14.62
N GLU A 124 11.51 27.20 13.35
CA GLU A 124 12.91 27.23 12.90
C GLU A 124 13.77 26.08 13.44
N TYR A 125 13.16 24.89 13.51
CA TYR A 125 13.80 23.62 13.82
C TYR A 125 14.44 23.61 15.23
N GLN A 126 13.72 24.19 16.20
CA GLN A 126 14.15 24.27 17.59
C GLN A 126 13.26 23.40 18.51
N GLY A 127 13.69 23.23 19.76
CA GLY A 127 12.93 22.51 20.78
C GLY A 127 13.09 20.99 20.72
N ALA A 128 12.18 20.28 21.36
CA ALA A 128 12.16 18.82 21.28
C ALA A 128 11.86 18.36 19.85
N THR A 129 12.39 17.19 19.49
CA THR A 129 12.24 16.62 18.15
C THR A 129 11.66 15.22 18.21
N GLN A 130 10.78 14.91 17.27
CA GLN A 130 10.34 13.54 17.05
C GLN A 130 10.54 13.17 15.58
N GLU A 131 11.38 12.16 15.37
CA GLU A 131 11.70 11.61 14.06
C GLU A 131 10.80 10.40 13.78
N TRP A 132 10.23 10.35 12.58
CA TRP A 132 9.46 9.19 12.13
C TRP A 132 10.09 8.53 10.92
N TYR A 133 10.53 7.30 11.15
CA TYR A 133 11.23 6.48 10.18
C TYR A 133 10.23 5.63 9.40
N ALA A 134 9.99 6.01 8.14
CA ALA A 134 9.21 5.26 7.16
C ALA A 134 7.79 4.94 7.64
N ASN A 135 6.87 5.90 7.45
CA ASN A 135 5.47 5.70 7.05
C ASN A 135 4.66 6.93 7.42
N ASP A 136 3.54 7.08 6.72
CA ASP A 136 2.36 7.73 7.26
C ASP A 136 2.12 7.27 8.70
N SER A 137 2.00 8.21 9.64
CA SER A 137 1.54 7.89 10.98
C SER A 137 0.13 8.42 11.15
N ALA A 138 -0.81 7.55 11.51
CA ALA A 138 -2.16 7.92 11.90
C ALA A 138 -2.22 8.59 13.29
N ASN A 139 -1.11 8.62 14.05
CA ASN A 139 -1.03 9.24 15.36
C ASN A 139 0.43 9.61 15.70
N TYR A 140 0.71 10.88 15.99
CA TYR A 140 2.03 11.35 16.42
C TYR A 140 2.47 10.84 17.80
N GLY A 141 1.55 10.32 18.60
CA GLY A 141 1.80 9.90 19.98
C GLY A 141 1.97 11.09 20.93
N SER A 142 1.91 10.84 22.24
CA SER A 142 1.84 11.88 23.29
C SER A 142 2.98 12.90 23.28
N ASP A 143 4.12 12.55 22.70
CA ASP A 143 5.34 13.34 22.80
C ASP A 143 5.31 14.54 21.84
N MET A 144 4.74 14.40 20.63
CA MET A 144 4.67 15.45 19.60
C MET A 144 3.25 15.79 19.10
N ASN A 145 2.22 15.04 19.51
CA ASN A 145 0.83 15.38 19.17
C ASN A 145 0.48 16.79 19.65
N ASP A 146 -0.06 17.62 18.76
CA ASP A 146 -0.47 19.01 19.03
C ASP A 146 0.68 19.90 19.56
N LYS A 147 1.91 19.64 19.13
CA LYS A 147 3.10 20.44 19.50
C LYS A 147 4.01 20.81 18.34
N GLY A 148 3.79 20.19 17.18
CA GLY A 148 4.64 20.43 16.01
C GLY A 148 4.50 21.86 15.51
N SER A 149 5.63 22.55 15.37
CA SER A 149 5.70 23.95 14.92
C SER A 149 6.55 24.13 13.66
N SER A 150 7.54 23.26 13.42
CA SER A 150 8.36 23.25 12.19
C SER A 150 8.79 21.84 11.81
N VAL A 151 9.17 21.64 10.55
CA VAL A 151 9.40 20.31 10.01
C VAL A 151 10.56 20.26 9.02
N VAL A 152 11.37 19.21 9.13
CA VAL A 152 12.42 18.85 8.17
C VAL A 152 12.04 17.54 7.48
N TYR A 153 12.22 17.54 6.16
CA TYR A 153 12.09 16.39 5.27
C TYR A 153 13.47 15.99 4.76
N SER A 154 13.88 14.75 5.05
CA SER A 154 15.17 14.21 4.61
C SER A 154 14.99 12.86 3.89
N ARG A 155 16.04 12.37 3.23
CA ARG A 155 16.04 11.02 2.64
C ARG A 155 16.42 9.96 3.67
N GLY A 156 15.45 9.16 4.08
CA GLY A 156 15.61 7.93 4.86
C GLY A 156 15.30 6.68 4.02
N PRO A 157 15.55 5.46 4.51
CA PRO A 157 15.47 4.22 3.74
C PRO A 157 14.04 3.80 3.44
N SER A 158 13.68 3.67 2.16
CA SER A 158 12.39 3.10 1.77
C SER A 158 12.16 1.75 2.45
N ARG A 159 10.90 1.40 2.71
CA ARG A 159 10.57 0.09 3.28
C ARG A 159 11.17 -1.07 2.46
N ALA A 160 11.28 -0.91 1.13
CA ALA A 160 11.86 -1.90 0.24
C ALA A 160 13.38 -2.03 0.42
N GLU A 161 14.09 -0.92 0.66
CA GLU A 161 15.50 -0.94 1.03
C GLU A 161 15.70 -1.60 2.40
N LEU A 162 14.88 -1.26 3.39
CA LEU A 162 14.91 -1.91 4.71
C LEU A 162 14.65 -3.42 4.58
N LEU A 163 13.62 -3.82 3.84
CA LEU A 163 13.29 -5.23 3.60
C LEU A 163 14.42 -5.97 2.88
N LYS A 164 15.12 -5.33 1.95
CA LYS A 164 16.26 -5.91 1.22
C LYS A 164 17.48 -6.15 2.11
N ASP A 165 17.67 -5.31 3.13
CA ASP A 165 18.77 -5.39 4.07
C ASP A 165 18.48 -6.34 5.25
N CYS A 166 17.22 -6.51 5.63
CA CYS A 166 16.78 -7.39 6.71
C CYS A 166 17.33 -8.83 6.58
N GLY A 167 18.08 -9.28 7.60
CA GLY A 167 18.73 -10.60 7.66
C GLY A 167 20.05 -10.68 6.88
N ARG A 168 20.22 -9.83 5.86
CA ARG A 168 21.38 -9.87 4.94
C ARG A 168 22.48 -8.88 5.31
N ALA A 169 22.10 -7.66 5.63
CA ALA A 169 22.98 -6.55 5.99
C ALA A 169 22.75 -6.05 7.42
N THR A 170 21.85 -6.69 8.16
CA THR A 170 21.50 -6.38 9.54
C THR A 170 22.03 -7.46 10.47
N LYS A 171 22.40 -7.07 11.70
CA LYS A 171 22.77 -7.97 12.79
C LYS A 171 21.58 -8.80 13.26
N THR A 172 20.43 -8.14 13.42
CA THR A 172 19.17 -8.79 13.69
C THR A 172 18.13 -8.29 12.72
N CYS A 173 17.20 -9.17 12.40
CA CYS A 173 15.92 -8.78 11.87
C CYS A 173 14.89 -9.68 12.54
N ASN A 174 13.81 -9.10 13.03
CA ASN A 174 12.79 -9.83 13.78
C ASN A 174 11.42 -9.46 13.23
N ALA A 175 10.68 -10.48 12.83
CA ALA A 175 9.30 -10.37 12.42
C ALA A 175 8.36 -10.46 13.63
N HIS A 176 7.40 -9.56 13.70
CA HIS A 176 6.31 -9.55 14.67
C HIS A 176 4.99 -9.70 13.93
N VAL A 177 4.25 -10.76 14.24
CA VAL A 177 2.93 -11.02 13.62
C VAL A 177 1.86 -10.69 14.63
N ASP A 178 1.05 -9.68 14.31
CA ASP A 178 0.05 -9.15 15.23
C ASP A 178 -1.33 -9.73 14.95
N GLN A 179 -1.66 -9.97 13.68
CA GLN A 179 -3.00 -10.41 13.28
C GLN A 179 -2.98 -11.40 12.12
N ARG A 180 -3.98 -12.28 12.14
CA ARG A 180 -4.33 -13.18 11.05
C ARG A 180 -5.41 -12.56 10.18
N GLY A 181 -5.11 -12.38 8.90
CA GLY A 181 -6.11 -12.05 7.88
C GLY A 181 -6.93 -13.26 7.45
N GLN A 182 -7.99 -13.00 6.70
CA GLN A 182 -8.86 -14.02 6.14
C GLN A 182 -8.20 -14.77 4.99
N ASP A 183 -8.68 -15.99 4.77
CA ASP A 183 -8.36 -16.79 3.59
C ASP A 183 -9.13 -16.26 2.39
N PHE A 184 -8.50 -16.28 1.23
CA PHE A 184 -9.15 -15.91 -0.02
C PHE A 184 -8.57 -16.71 -1.19
N TYR A 185 -9.31 -16.74 -2.29
CA TYR A 185 -8.83 -17.37 -3.51
C TYR A 185 -7.94 -16.40 -4.28
N GLY A 186 -6.70 -16.83 -4.56
CA GLY A 186 -5.77 -16.10 -5.39
C GLY A 186 -6.17 -16.10 -6.87
N GLU A 187 -5.38 -15.46 -7.70
CA GLU A 187 -5.65 -15.39 -9.14
C GLU A 187 -5.61 -16.77 -9.81
N TRP A 188 -6.52 -16.95 -10.77
CA TRP A 188 -6.53 -18.12 -11.64
C TRP A 188 -5.33 -18.10 -12.58
N ASN A 189 -4.49 -19.13 -12.51
CA ASN A 189 -3.32 -19.26 -13.35
C ASN A 189 -3.28 -20.63 -14.05
N ARG A 190 -2.78 -20.66 -15.28
CA ARG A 190 -2.62 -21.90 -16.06
C ARG A 190 -1.48 -22.75 -15.51
N VAL A 191 -1.78 -23.98 -15.13
CA VAL A 191 -0.82 -24.98 -14.61
C VAL A 191 -0.25 -25.82 -15.74
N ASP A 192 -1.11 -26.39 -16.59
CA ASP A 192 -0.71 -27.24 -17.72
C ASP A 192 -1.68 -27.07 -18.90
N THR A 193 -1.19 -27.28 -20.13
CA THR A 193 -2.00 -27.22 -21.35
C THR A 193 -1.63 -28.35 -22.29
N VAL A 194 -2.64 -29.01 -22.84
CA VAL A 194 -2.48 -30.09 -23.82
C VAL A 194 -3.35 -29.86 -25.05
N PHE A 195 -2.86 -30.32 -26.20
CA PHE A 195 -3.47 -30.14 -27.51
C PHE A 195 -3.65 -31.51 -28.17
N ASN A 196 -4.85 -31.82 -28.63
CA ASN A 196 -5.11 -33.06 -29.35
C ASN A 196 -4.98 -32.83 -30.87
N CYS A 197 -3.83 -33.22 -31.41
CA CYS A 197 -3.49 -33.14 -32.82
C CYS A 197 -3.84 -34.43 -33.59
N SER A 198 -4.45 -35.41 -32.93
CA SER A 198 -4.87 -36.67 -33.57
C SER A 198 -6.28 -36.59 -34.16
N ALA A 199 -6.68 -37.64 -34.87
CA ALA A 199 -8.03 -37.84 -35.36
C ALA A 199 -8.99 -38.43 -34.31
N ASN A 200 -8.46 -38.93 -33.18
CA ASN A 200 -9.23 -39.64 -32.16
C ASN A 200 -9.35 -38.80 -30.89
N LYS A 201 -10.41 -39.04 -30.11
CA LYS A 201 -10.50 -38.48 -28.76
C LYS A 201 -9.40 -39.09 -27.90
N ILE A 202 -8.75 -38.27 -27.07
CA ILE A 202 -7.68 -38.72 -26.16
C ILE A 202 -8.06 -38.39 -24.72
N THR A 203 -7.89 -39.35 -23.82
CA THR A 203 -8.00 -39.15 -22.37
C THR A 203 -6.59 -39.01 -21.78
N GLN A 204 -6.35 -37.95 -21.01
CA GLN A 204 -5.02 -37.65 -20.47
C GLN A 204 -5.12 -37.08 -19.05
N VAL A 205 -4.14 -37.39 -18.20
CA VAL A 205 -3.89 -36.66 -16.94
C VAL A 205 -3.07 -35.41 -17.25
N ILE A 206 -3.62 -34.24 -16.96
CA ILE A 206 -2.98 -32.93 -17.11
C ILE A 206 -2.68 -32.36 -15.72
N GLY A 207 -1.56 -31.64 -15.61
CA GLY A 207 -1.09 -31.17 -14.32
C GLY A 207 0.41 -31.34 -14.13
N LYS A 208 0.95 -30.62 -13.14
CA LYS A 208 2.37 -30.64 -12.76
C LYS A 208 2.54 -30.06 -11.36
N ARG A 209 3.79 -30.05 -10.87
CA ARG A 209 4.18 -29.25 -9.71
C ARG A 209 3.99 -27.76 -10.02
N ASP A 210 3.23 -27.09 -9.17
CA ASP A 210 2.92 -25.66 -9.24
C ASP A 210 3.48 -24.96 -8.01
N THR A 211 4.48 -24.10 -8.22
CA THR A 211 5.11 -23.29 -7.17
C THR A 211 4.49 -21.90 -7.15
N ARG A 212 4.07 -21.44 -5.97
CA ARG A 212 3.47 -20.12 -5.77
C ARG A 212 4.20 -19.36 -4.70
N SER A 213 4.52 -18.11 -4.99
CA SER A 213 5.12 -17.16 -4.06
C SER A 213 4.10 -16.14 -3.57
N GLY A 214 4.38 -15.55 -2.43
CA GLY A 214 3.61 -14.46 -1.84
C GLY A 214 3.84 -13.08 -2.47
N LYS A 215 3.16 -12.08 -1.91
CA LYS A 215 3.35 -10.63 -2.13
C LYS A 215 3.40 -9.91 -0.79
N ASN A 216 3.89 -8.68 -0.73
CA ASN A 216 3.83 -7.90 0.51
C ASN A 216 3.62 -6.41 0.21
N THR A 217 3.32 -5.62 1.24
CA THR A 217 3.01 -4.18 1.11
C THR A 217 4.18 -3.30 0.73
N VAL A 218 5.38 -3.86 0.65
CA VAL A 218 6.64 -3.15 0.49
C VAL A 218 7.29 -3.45 -0.87
N SER A 219 7.12 -4.66 -1.38
CA SER A 219 7.59 -5.13 -2.68
C SER A 219 6.47 -5.84 -3.43
N ASN A 220 6.13 -5.31 -4.61
CA ASN A 220 5.13 -5.91 -5.49
C ASN A 220 5.61 -7.22 -6.14
N GLU A 221 6.91 -7.52 -6.07
CA GLU A 221 7.51 -8.76 -6.60
C GLU A 221 8.43 -9.40 -5.54
N ILE A 222 7.98 -10.52 -4.95
CA ILE A 222 8.80 -11.37 -4.07
C ILE A 222 9.57 -12.41 -4.90
N SER A 223 10.14 -12.00 -6.03
CA SER A 223 10.94 -12.86 -6.91
C SER A 223 12.42 -12.54 -6.89
N VAL A 224 12.83 -11.45 -6.21
CA VAL A 224 14.23 -11.14 -6.02
C VAL A 224 14.66 -11.74 -4.68
N SER A 225 15.71 -12.56 -4.71
CA SER A 225 16.39 -13.22 -3.58
C SER A 225 16.67 -12.37 -2.32
N ALA A 226 16.40 -11.07 -2.36
CA ALA A 226 16.64 -10.10 -1.31
C ALA A 226 15.78 -10.28 -0.04
N GLY A 227 14.55 -10.83 -0.12
CA GLY A 227 13.65 -10.95 1.03
C GLY A 227 13.64 -12.30 1.74
N PHE A 228 14.31 -13.32 1.21
CA PHE A 228 14.09 -14.72 1.62
C PHE A 228 14.29 -14.99 3.12
N GLU A 229 15.35 -14.42 3.72
CA GLU A 229 15.65 -14.65 5.14
C GLU A 229 14.60 -14.07 6.08
N PHE A 230 14.15 -12.84 5.79
CA PHE A 230 13.04 -12.23 6.51
C PHE A 230 11.77 -13.08 6.41
N LEU A 231 11.45 -13.60 5.23
CA LEU A 231 10.26 -14.41 5.01
C LEU A 231 10.31 -15.71 5.82
N VAL A 232 11.48 -16.35 5.90
CA VAL A 232 11.69 -17.52 6.78
C VAL A 232 11.48 -17.13 8.24
N GLN A 233 12.04 -16.02 8.70
CA GLN A 233 11.84 -15.54 10.07
C GLN A 233 10.37 -15.20 10.34
N TRP A 234 9.67 -14.59 9.39
CA TRP A 234 8.25 -14.29 9.47
C TRP A 234 7.41 -15.56 9.56
N THR A 235 7.69 -16.57 8.74
CA THR A 235 7.08 -17.90 8.84
C THR A 235 7.27 -18.51 10.22
N VAL A 236 8.49 -18.44 10.76
CA VAL A 236 8.81 -18.96 12.10
C VAL A 236 8.07 -18.18 13.19
N ALA A 237 8.06 -16.85 13.11
CA ALA A 237 7.33 -15.99 14.04
C ALA A 237 5.84 -16.31 14.01
N TYR A 238 5.26 -16.41 12.80
CA TYR A 238 3.87 -16.78 12.60
C TYR A 238 3.55 -18.15 13.23
N LYS A 239 4.40 -19.16 13.00
CA LYS A 239 4.23 -20.50 13.59
C LYS A 239 4.30 -20.47 15.11
N ARG A 240 5.19 -19.67 15.69
CA ARG A 240 5.29 -19.50 17.15
C ARG A 240 4.03 -18.84 17.73
N THR A 241 3.48 -17.83 17.06
CA THR A 241 2.30 -17.10 17.55
C THR A 241 1.00 -17.90 17.38
N TRP A 242 0.81 -18.59 16.26
CA TRP A 242 -0.48 -19.18 15.88
C TRP A 242 -0.48 -20.71 15.73
N GLY A 243 0.65 -21.38 15.95
CA GLY A 243 0.77 -22.84 15.87
C GLY A 243 0.68 -23.44 14.46
N GLN A 244 0.56 -22.61 13.41
CA GLN A 244 0.42 -23.02 12.02
C GLN A 244 1.61 -22.55 11.19
N GLU A 245 2.13 -23.41 10.32
CA GLU A 245 3.30 -23.08 9.49
C GLU A 245 2.88 -22.29 8.25
N TRP A 246 3.09 -20.98 8.26
CA TRP A 246 2.81 -20.10 7.13
C TRP A 246 3.86 -20.24 6.01
N GLY A 247 3.46 -20.53 4.78
CA GLY A 247 4.39 -20.61 3.66
C GLY A 247 4.40 -19.31 2.86
N TRP A 248 5.58 -18.79 2.54
CA TRP A 248 5.73 -17.73 1.53
C TRP A 248 5.88 -18.31 0.12
N GLU A 249 6.42 -19.51 0.03
CA GLU A 249 6.42 -20.30 -1.19
C GLU A 249 5.90 -21.70 -0.89
N THR A 250 4.93 -22.19 -1.67
CA THR A 250 4.49 -23.59 -1.60
C THR A 250 4.51 -24.21 -2.98
N SER A 251 4.94 -25.46 -3.05
CA SER A 251 4.91 -26.28 -4.26
C SER A 251 3.95 -27.43 -4.06
N GLU A 252 2.91 -27.50 -4.89
CA GLU A 252 1.93 -28.60 -4.84
C GLU A 252 1.85 -29.31 -6.18
N ASN A 253 1.72 -30.63 -6.15
CA ASN A 253 1.40 -31.39 -7.35
C ASN A 253 -0.11 -31.33 -7.58
N VAL A 254 -0.52 -30.81 -8.73
CA VAL A 254 -1.93 -30.59 -9.05
C VAL A 254 -2.19 -31.27 -10.38
N GLU A 255 -3.04 -32.29 -10.37
CA GLU A 255 -3.33 -33.12 -11.54
C GLU A 255 -4.82 -33.44 -11.63
N THR A 256 -5.33 -33.57 -12.87
CA THR A 256 -6.68 -34.06 -13.13
C THR A 256 -6.74 -34.81 -14.47
N ARG A 257 -7.69 -35.73 -14.61
CA ARG A 257 -7.92 -36.47 -15.85
C ARG A 257 -8.96 -35.74 -16.71
N ILE A 258 -8.63 -35.52 -17.98
CA ILE A 258 -9.50 -34.84 -18.94
C ILE A 258 -9.59 -35.61 -20.26
N GLU A 259 -10.74 -35.51 -20.92
CA GLU A 259 -10.92 -35.93 -22.31
C GLU A 259 -10.79 -34.74 -23.25
N VAL A 260 -10.01 -34.89 -24.32
CA VAL A 260 -9.78 -33.84 -25.32
C VAL A 260 -10.20 -34.36 -26.68
N ASN A 261 -11.16 -33.68 -27.30
CA ASN A 261 -11.65 -34.02 -28.64
C ASN A 261 -10.59 -33.76 -29.72
N PRO A 262 -10.67 -34.44 -30.87
CA PRO A 262 -9.80 -34.17 -32.03
C PRO A 262 -9.81 -32.69 -32.42
N GLY A 263 -8.65 -32.05 -32.50
CA GLY A 263 -8.54 -30.64 -32.87
C GLY A 263 -8.93 -29.64 -31.76
N TYR A 264 -9.08 -30.09 -30.51
CA TYR A 264 -9.29 -29.22 -29.35
C TYR A 264 -8.03 -29.14 -28.50
N TRP A 265 -7.96 -28.13 -27.65
CA TRP A 265 -7.01 -28.06 -26.55
C TRP A 265 -7.75 -28.00 -25.22
N ALA A 266 -7.10 -28.49 -24.19
CA ALA A 266 -7.55 -28.41 -22.81
C ALA A 266 -6.40 -27.94 -21.91
N GLY A 267 -6.73 -27.23 -20.85
CA GLY A 267 -5.80 -26.75 -19.84
C GLY A 267 -6.37 -26.87 -18.45
N LEU A 268 -5.48 -26.91 -17.46
CA LEU A 268 -5.80 -26.91 -16.05
C LEU A 268 -5.43 -25.55 -15.48
N ASP A 269 -6.42 -24.77 -15.05
CA ASP A 269 -6.19 -23.57 -14.27
C ASP A 269 -6.33 -23.91 -12.78
N ARG A 270 -5.55 -23.22 -11.94
CA ARG A 270 -5.62 -23.30 -10.48
C ARG A 270 -5.71 -21.91 -9.88
N SER A 271 -6.53 -21.80 -8.83
CA SER A 271 -6.57 -20.67 -7.91
C SER A 271 -6.20 -21.18 -6.52
N PRO A 272 -5.02 -20.84 -5.98
CA PRO A 272 -4.62 -21.27 -4.64
C PRO A 272 -5.44 -20.54 -3.58
N VAL A 273 -5.54 -21.13 -2.38
CA VAL A 273 -5.98 -20.35 -1.22
C VAL A 273 -4.78 -19.56 -0.71
N MET A 274 -4.95 -18.24 -0.69
CA MET A 274 -4.01 -17.27 -0.18
C MET A 274 -4.53 -16.75 1.16
N ARG A 275 -3.64 -16.14 1.95
CA ARG A 275 -4.03 -15.45 3.17
C ARG A 275 -3.10 -14.27 3.40
N VAL A 276 -3.57 -13.32 4.20
CA VAL A 276 -2.78 -12.16 4.60
C VAL A 276 -2.35 -12.32 6.06
N GLY A 277 -1.07 -12.10 6.34
CA GLY A 277 -0.55 -11.87 7.68
C GLY A 277 -0.24 -10.38 7.86
N TYR A 278 -0.55 -9.83 9.03
CA TYR A 278 -0.25 -8.43 9.38
C TYR A 278 0.70 -8.38 10.57
N GLY A 279 1.55 -7.36 10.59
CA GLY A 279 2.29 -6.99 11.78
C GLY A 279 3.38 -5.96 11.52
N SER A 280 4.53 -6.16 12.14
CA SER A 280 5.68 -5.25 12.07
C SER A 280 7.00 -6.02 12.02
N TYR A 281 8.08 -5.32 11.75
CA TYR A 281 9.41 -5.89 11.93
C TYR A 281 10.39 -4.85 12.44
N ASP A 282 11.37 -5.32 13.22
CA ASP A 282 12.52 -4.52 13.62
C ASP A 282 13.80 -5.08 13.04
N MET A 283 14.76 -4.19 12.83
CA MET A 283 16.10 -4.59 12.44
C MET A 283 17.16 -3.73 13.12
N TRP A 284 18.33 -4.34 13.31
CA TRP A 284 19.49 -3.69 13.88
C TRP A 284 20.70 -3.82 12.96
N TYR A 285 21.33 -2.70 12.60
CA TYR A 285 22.59 -2.68 11.87
C TYR A 285 23.78 -2.57 12.83
N ASP A 286 24.88 -3.29 12.53
CA ASP A 286 26.14 -3.14 13.29
C ASP A 286 26.72 -1.72 13.18
N LYS A 287 26.56 -1.09 12.02
CA LYS A 287 26.94 0.31 11.76
C LYS A 287 25.72 1.14 11.43
N ARG A 288 25.71 2.41 11.82
CA ARG A 288 24.60 3.33 11.50
C ARG A 288 24.36 3.39 9.99
N ARG A 289 23.10 3.25 9.61
CA ARG A 289 22.60 3.37 8.24
C ARG A 289 21.47 4.39 8.27
N TRP A 290 21.54 5.40 7.39
CA TRP A 290 20.65 6.57 7.43
C TRP A 290 20.54 7.20 8.82
N GLY A 291 21.66 7.31 9.55
CA GLY A 291 21.70 7.93 10.88
C GLY A 291 21.41 7.01 12.07
N HIS A 292 20.82 5.82 11.86
CA HIS A 292 20.33 4.98 12.95
C HIS A 292 20.91 3.56 12.92
N HIS A 293 21.03 2.95 14.11
CA HIS A 293 21.32 1.52 14.22
C HIS A 293 20.04 0.69 14.09
N GLN A 294 18.92 1.19 14.60
CA GLN A 294 17.66 0.46 14.68
C GLN A 294 16.62 1.07 13.77
N TRP A 295 15.86 0.20 13.12
CA TRP A 295 14.71 0.57 12.32
C TRP A 295 13.52 -0.29 12.72
N TYR A 296 12.36 0.35 12.86
CA TYR A 296 11.08 -0.30 13.09
C TYR A 296 10.15 0.01 11.94
N VAL A 297 9.54 -1.02 11.37
CA VAL A 297 8.58 -0.88 10.28
C VAL A 297 7.24 -1.44 10.72
N TRP A 298 6.30 -0.53 10.93
CA TRP A 298 4.91 -0.83 11.28
C TRP A 298 4.05 -1.13 10.06
N ASN A 299 2.85 -1.68 10.29
CA ASN A 299 1.83 -1.90 9.27
C ASN A 299 2.36 -2.67 8.04
N PHE A 300 3.22 -3.66 8.27
CA PHE A 300 3.64 -4.59 7.25
C PHE A 300 2.55 -5.63 7.07
N SER A 301 2.23 -5.96 5.82
CA SER A 301 1.43 -7.13 5.56
C SER A 301 1.99 -7.95 4.41
N GLY A 302 1.79 -9.24 4.54
CA GLY A 302 2.30 -10.28 3.66
C GLY A 302 1.18 -11.19 3.21
N GLU A 303 1.03 -11.34 1.91
CA GLU A 303 0.21 -12.36 1.28
C GLU A 303 1.07 -13.58 0.95
N GLY A 304 0.54 -14.77 1.14
CA GLY A 304 1.22 -16.04 0.87
C GLY A 304 0.24 -17.21 0.82
N PRO A 305 0.66 -18.38 0.32
CA PRO A 305 -0.18 -19.56 0.29
C PRO A 305 -0.63 -20.00 1.70
N ALA A 306 -1.92 -20.27 1.85
CA ALA A 306 -2.48 -20.75 3.10
C ALA A 306 -2.07 -22.21 3.37
N PRO A 307 -1.48 -22.55 4.54
CA PRO A 307 -1.15 -23.93 4.87
C PRO A 307 -2.37 -24.82 4.98
N GLY A 308 -2.24 -26.04 4.44
CA GLY A 308 -3.20 -27.13 4.64
C GLY A 308 -4.53 -26.98 3.91
N VAL A 309 -4.68 -25.99 3.03
CA VAL A 309 -5.92 -25.76 2.28
C VAL A 309 -5.64 -25.92 0.78
N VAL A 310 -6.34 -26.89 0.16
CA VAL A 310 -6.22 -27.13 -1.27
C VAL A 310 -6.98 -26.03 -2.03
N GLY A 311 -6.31 -25.40 -2.98
CA GLY A 311 -6.92 -24.42 -3.89
C GLY A 311 -7.99 -25.02 -4.80
N GLN A 312 -8.67 -24.17 -5.55
CA GLN A 312 -9.61 -24.60 -6.58
C GLN A 312 -8.89 -24.90 -7.88
N THR A 313 -9.43 -25.87 -8.63
CA THR A 313 -9.00 -26.18 -9.99
C THR A 313 -10.17 -26.10 -10.94
N ARG A 314 -9.92 -25.68 -12.17
CA ARG A 314 -10.89 -25.77 -13.25
C ARG A 314 -10.22 -26.22 -14.54
N THR A 315 -10.96 -26.97 -15.33
CA THR A 315 -10.54 -27.32 -16.69
C THR A 315 -11.08 -26.30 -17.66
N VAL A 316 -10.22 -25.79 -18.53
CA VAL A 316 -10.57 -24.86 -19.61
C VAL A 316 -10.20 -25.48 -20.95
N GLY A 317 -10.88 -25.10 -22.03
CA GLY A 317 -10.56 -25.63 -23.34
C GLY A 317 -11.45 -25.07 -24.43
N LYS A 318 -10.97 -25.12 -25.67
CA LYS A 318 -11.75 -24.75 -26.87
C LYS A 318 -11.25 -25.53 -28.08
N LYS A 319 -12.04 -25.48 -29.16
CA LYS A 319 -11.59 -25.93 -30.47
C LYS A 319 -10.42 -25.05 -30.93
N MET A 320 -9.36 -25.67 -31.43
CA MET A 320 -8.25 -24.92 -32.01
C MET A 320 -8.71 -24.24 -33.30
N THR A 321 -8.26 -23.00 -33.52
CA THR A 321 -8.37 -22.38 -34.85
C THR A 321 -7.45 -23.10 -35.83
N THR A 322 -7.66 -22.89 -37.14
CA THR A 322 -6.78 -23.44 -38.18
C THR A 322 -5.32 -23.03 -37.96
N ASP A 323 -5.09 -21.77 -37.56
CA ASP A 323 -3.76 -21.23 -37.31
C ASP A 323 -3.14 -21.78 -36.02
N GLU A 324 -3.92 -21.87 -34.93
CA GLU A 324 -3.48 -22.51 -33.67
C GLU A 324 -3.11 -23.97 -33.92
N LYS A 325 -3.94 -24.71 -34.67
CA LYS A 325 -3.70 -26.10 -35.03
C LYS A 325 -2.45 -26.24 -35.89
N LYS A 326 -2.27 -25.39 -36.91
CA LYS A 326 -1.06 -25.40 -37.76
C LYS A 326 0.20 -25.12 -36.93
N ARG A 327 0.14 -24.14 -36.03
CA ARG A 327 1.27 -23.73 -35.17
C ARG A 327 1.66 -24.82 -34.17
N VAL A 328 0.68 -25.38 -33.46
CA VAL A 328 0.96 -26.32 -32.36
C VAL A 328 1.12 -27.76 -32.84
N CYS A 329 0.31 -28.18 -33.80
CA CYS A 329 0.35 -29.55 -34.31
C CYS A 329 1.37 -29.73 -35.42
N GLY A 330 1.50 -28.82 -36.38
CA GLY A 330 2.37 -29.02 -37.54
C GLY A 330 2.11 -30.38 -38.21
N LYS A 331 3.14 -31.24 -38.27
CA LYS A 331 3.05 -32.64 -38.73
C LYS A 331 2.86 -33.67 -37.60
N LYS A 332 2.79 -33.23 -36.34
CA LYS A 332 2.66 -34.12 -35.18
C LYS A 332 1.28 -34.77 -35.16
N THR A 333 1.27 -36.07 -34.92
CA THR A 333 0.07 -36.87 -34.70
C THR A 333 0.04 -37.32 -33.24
N GLY A 334 -1.03 -37.04 -32.51
CA GLY A 334 -1.15 -37.40 -31.08
C GLY A 334 -1.39 -36.19 -30.17
N LEU A 335 -1.08 -36.35 -28.89
CA LEU A 335 -1.19 -35.29 -27.89
C LEU A 335 0.11 -34.47 -27.80
N VAL A 336 0.00 -33.14 -27.72
CA VAL A 336 1.13 -32.22 -27.54
C VAL A 336 0.92 -31.44 -26.23
N ARG A 337 1.95 -31.26 -25.40
CA ARG A 337 1.88 -30.43 -24.16
C ARG A 337 2.61 -29.10 -24.33
N SER A 338 2.15 -28.04 -23.67
CA SER A 338 2.74 -26.69 -23.80
C SER A 338 4.11 -26.52 -23.12
N SER A 339 4.52 -27.37 -22.19
CA SER A 339 5.90 -27.36 -21.67
C SER A 339 6.93 -27.55 -22.79
N ALA A 340 6.56 -28.24 -23.87
CA ALA A 340 7.37 -28.41 -25.08
C ALA A 340 7.32 -27.22 -26.05
N LEU A 341 6.49 -26.19 -25.78
CA LEU A 341 6.45 -24.93 -26.54
C LEU A 341 7.19 -23.80 -25.81
N ALA A 342 7.21 -23.83 -24.47
CA ALA A 342 7.94 -22.85 -23.65
C ALA A 342 9.46 -22.92 -23.86
N GLU A 343 10.04 -24.11 -24.07
CA GLU A 343 11.47 -24.27 -24.45
C GLU A 343 11.78 -23.74 -25.85
N ALA A 344 10.80 -23.73 -26.76
CA ALA A 344 10.97 -23.20 -28.12
C ALA A 344 10.82 -21.67 -28.19
N GLU A 345 9.96 -21.08 -27.35
CA GLU A 345 9.80 -19.62 -27.24
C GLU A 345 10.91 -18.94 -26.42
N THR A 346 11.45 -19.59 -25.37
CA THR A 346 12.63 -19.08 -24.66
C THR A 346 13.88 -19.08 -25.55
N ALA A 347 14.05 -20.07 -26.42
CA ALA A 347 15.13 -20.07 -27.42
C ALA A 347 14.98 -18.95 -28.48
N ALA A 348 13.76 -18.51 -28.77
CA ALA A 348 13.49 -17.41 -29.72
C ALA A 348 13.60 -16.02 -29.07
N ALA A 349 13.26 -15.87 -27.78
CA ALA A 349 13.30 -14.61 -27.05
C ALA A 349 14.72 -14.14 -26.66
N VAL A 350 15.71 -15.05 -26.67
CA VAL A 350 17.14 -14.68 -26.46
C VAL A 350 17.70 -13.93 -27.68
N ALA A 351 17.07 -14.04 -28.85
CA ALA A 351 17.43 -13.26 -30.03
C ALA A 351 16.65 -11.93 -30.06
N LYS A 352 17.25 -10.91 -29.42
CA LYS A 352 17.01 -9.46 -29.56
C LYS A 352 16.08 -8.82 -28.49
N PRO A 353 16.64 -8.02 -27.55
CA PRO A 353 15.82 -7.19 -26.68
C PRO A 353 15.37 -5.93 -27.43
N ALA A 354 14.06 -5.75 -27.59
CA ALA A 354 13.47 -4.42 -27.78
C ALA A 354 12.81 -4.03 -26.45
N ALA A 355 13.26 -2.91 -25.88
CA ALA A 355 12.77 -2.39 -24.61
C ALA A 355 11.24 -2.15 -24.65
N PRO A 356 10.47 -2.59 -23.64
CA PRO A 356 9.08 -2.20 -23.53
C PRO A 356 8.97 -0.78 -22.95
N ALA A 357 8.15 0.04 -23.60
CA ALA A 357 7.74 1.35 -23.12
C ALA A 357 6.93 1.23 -21.82
N VAL A 358 7.29 2.06 -20.84
CA VAL A 358 6.56 2.25 -19.58
C VAL A 358 5.16 2.77 -19.90
N ARG A 359 4.12 1.99 -19.57
CA ARG A 359 2.74 2.48 -19.56
C ARG A 359 2.36 2.81 -18.12
N VAL A 360 2.11 4.10 -17.88
CA VAL A 360 1.53 4.65 -16.66
C VAL A 360 0.10 4.14 -16.53
N ALA A 361 -0.20 3.42 -15.45
CA ALA A 361 -1.57 3.03 -15.14
C ALA A 361 -2.33 4.24 -14.60
N GLN A 362 -3.30 4.72 -15.38
CA GLN A 362 -4.36 5.62 -14.94
C GLN A 362 -5.50 4.76 -14.35
N GLY A 363 -5.94 5.03 -13.12
CA GLY A 363 -7.11 4.39 -12.53
C GLY A 363 -7.29 4.66 -11.02
N PRO A 364 -8.53 4.68 -10.50
CA PRO A 364 -9.00 5.72 -9.58
C PRO A 364 -8.82 5.40 -8.08
N LEU A 365 -8.72 6.47 -7.29
CA LEU A 365 -8.86 6.45 -5.84
C LEU A 365 -10.32 6.11 -5.48
N HIS A 366 -10.50 5.04 -4.72
CA HIS A 366 -11.81 4.54 -4.30
C HIS A 366 -12.43 5.37 -3.17
N SER A 367 -13.76 5.27 -3.14
CA SER A 367 -14.79 5.89 -2.29
C SER A 367 -14.62 5.78 -0.78
#